data_AF-A0A8H7YCL7-F1
#
_entry.id   AF-A0A8H7YCL7-F1
#
_cell.length_a   1.000
_cell.length_b   1.000
_cell.length_c   1.000
_cell.angle_alpha   90.00
_cell.angle_beta   90.00
_cell.angle_gamma   90.00
#
_symmetry.space_group_name_H-M   'P 1'
#
loop_
_entity.id
_entity.type
_entity.pdbx_description
1 polymer ?
#
loop_
_entity_poly.entity_id
_entity_poly.type
_entity_poly.pdbx_seq_one_letter_code
_entity_poly.pdbx_strand_id
1 'polypeptide(L)'
;MFYSYLSPNVELEVEMLSQSPRGPYFNRGELSRNICIIGLYVGLVLGIACLAAGIYASILPISIGQQGARGEVISLGLNLLITLVNEIYGYVHGVSLRWALQREGRLTFNSNFRLLTSSRTSRPNKWYTNLFMLCCIIGSYSSSSLVFLKDRSSGSDDEPETRICGAAIISLAICLLGQWAVAWWSLPNKHHAPTWSVDPLDTVAACILEGSLHRIPGRCMQSVHNIAAPTIPVPPRHRQRAAYYAHSEVRKVLWALWATAGLGLLWAIIIFVVIRTGIVNGISDKTSWSLLPNSQTPSLNMGWFVDGETLPASIFVWTFFFVSGLQTVITLALHCAELHVNCSNDEAAWRLASSKGGLKRDRNILKKMGTSWQSITLFCFKPLIHWLYGLSMTVYFDSGFNMMPVQISYLTVGALCLALFATAIIFKPPKGPQPATFGHLQTLANLIDEWPTKGGRLYWGHKSEEGSSVAHAGTSSEKLGKINFGMLYAGVKSS
;
A
#
# COMPACT_ATOMS: atom_id res chain seq x y z
N MET A 1 44.37 45.28 10.16
CA MET A 1 43.23 45.03 9.25
C MET A 1 43.42 43.60 8.70
N PHE A 2 43.53 42.53 9.52
CA PHE A 2 42.51 41.83 10.34
C PHE A 2 41.24 41.55 9.53
N TYR A 3 40.81 40.34 9.15
CA TYR A 3 41.08 38.91 9.49
C TYR A 3 40.96 38.11 8.16
N SER A 4 41.80 37.16 7.75
CA SER A 4 42.26 35.89 8.36
C SER A 4 41.68 34.70 7.58
N TYR A 5 42.57 33.96 6.92
CA TYR A 5 42.37 32.62 6.36
C TYR A 5 41.83 31.68 7.44
N LEU A 6 40.59 31.23 7.28
CA LEU A 6 40.08 30.09 8.03
C LEU A 6 40.72 28.82 7.43
N SER A 7 41.53 28.15 8.24
CA SER A 7 42.06 26.81 7.96
C SER A 7 40.90 25.83 7.69
N PRO A 8 41.05 24.86 6.78
CA PRO A 8 40.01 23.85 6.51
C PRO A 8 39.61 23.03 7.74
N ASN A 9 40.43 23.03 8.81
CA ASN A 9 40.05 22.43 10.09
C ASN A 9 39.01 23.27 10.85
N VAL A 10 38.94 24.59 10.61
CA VAL A 10 37.97 25.48 11.26
C VAL A 10 36.63 25.47 10.51
N GLU A 11 36.59 25.22 9.20
CA GLU A 11 35.31 24.92 8.52
C GLU A 11 34.73 23.59 9.00
N LEU A 12 35.56 22.56 9.24
CA LEU A 12 35.10 21.30 9.82
C LEU A 12 34.63 21.48 11.29
N GLU A 13 35.33 22.32 12.07
CA GLU A 13 34.91 22.69 13.43
C GLU A 13 33.65 23.57 13.42
N VAL A 14 33.47 24.48 12.46
CA VAL A 14 32.25 25.30 12.34
C VAL A 14 31.07 24.47 11.82
N GLU A 15 31.30 23.47 10.97
CA GLU A 15 30.26 22.50 10.58
C GLU A 15 29.92 21.54 11.74
N MET A 16 30.90 21.18 12.59
CA MET A 16 30.68 20.45 13.84
C MET A 16 30.03 21.31 14.93
N LEU A 17 30.30 22.62 14.99
CA LEU A 17 29.75 23.57 15.96
C LEU A 17 28.41 24.17 15.51
N SER A 18 28.03 24.02 14.23
CA SER A 18 26.67 24.31 13.73
C SER A 18 25.65 23.20 14.01
N GLN A 19 26.10 22.07 14.56
CA GLN A 19 25.19 21.11 15.18
C GLN A 19 24.65 21.71 16.47
N SER A 20 23.59 22.51 16.36
CA SER A 20 22.72 22.81 17.50
C SER A 20 22.37 21.50 18.21
N PRO A 21 22.92 21.24 19.42
CA PRO A 21 22.73 19.96 20.07
C PRO A 21 21.51 20.10 20.97
N ARG A 22 20.36 19.59 20.52
CA ARG A 22 19.22 19.23 21.42
C ARG A 22 18.07 18.48 20.73
N GLY A 23 18.30 17.83 19.59
CA GLY A 23 17.22 17.24 18.81
C GLY A 23 17.54 15.83 18.28
N PRO A 24 16.57 14.91 18.22
CA PRO A 24 16.79 13.57 17.69
C PRO A 24 17.14 13.60 16.20
N TYR A 25 18.23 12.94 15.80
CA TYR A 25 18.57 12.77 14.39
C TYR A 25 17.48 11.95 13.67
N PHE A 26 17.14 12.34 12.44
CA PHE A 26 16.29 11.55 11.55
C PHE A 26 16.75 11.64 10.09
N ASN A 27 16.53 10.58 9.33
CA ASN A 27 16.85 10.56 7.90
C ASN A 27 15.79 11.31 7.10
N ARG A 28 16.18 12.28 6.27
CA ARG A 28 15.26 13.06 5.42
C ARG A 28 14.63 12.25 4.28
N GLY A 29 15.19 11.09 3.93
CA GLY A 29 14.67 10.21 2.89
C GLY A 29 14.90 10.71 1.46
N GLU A 30 16.05 11.35 1.19
CA GLU A 30 16.34 11.96 -0.11
C GLU A 30 16.30 10.96 -1.27
N LEU A 31 16.77 9.74 -1.05
CA LEU A 31 16.68 8.67 -2.05
C LEU A 31 15.23 8.34 -2.41
N SER A 32 14.35 8.19 -1.41
CA SER A 32 12.92 7.97 -1.66
C SER A 32 12.31 9.11 -2.43
N ARG A 33 12.63 10.37 -2.05
CA ARG A 33 12.15 11.55 -2.75
C ARG A 33 12.58 11.53 -4.22
N ASN A 34 13.86 11.26 -4.50
CA ASN A 34 14.38 11.23 -5.86
C ASN A 34 13.76 10.11 -6.70
N ILE A 35 13.61 8.90 -6.14
CA ILE A 35 12.91 7.78 -6.80
C ILE A 35 11.47 8.17 -7.13
N CYS A 36 10.77 8.82 -6.20
CA CYS A 36 9.39 9.24 -6.43
C CYS A 36 9.28 10.33 -7.50
N ILE A 37 10.21 11.29 -7.53
CA ILE A 37 10.26 12.32 -8.58
C ILE A 37 10.51 11.69 -9.94
N ILE A 38 11.48 10.78 -10.05
CA ILE A 38 11.74 10.04 -11.29
C ILE A 38 10.50 9.25 -11.71
N GLY A 39 9.88 8.54 -10.77
CA GLY A 39 8.66 7.77 -11.03
C GLY A 39 7.47 8.64 -11.46
N LEU A 40 7.35 9.87 -10.95
CA LEU A 40 6.34 10.84 -11.42
C LEU A 40 6.58 11.23 -12.89
N TYR A 41 7.83 11.46 -13.29
CA TYR A 41 8.15 11.74 -14.70
C TYR A 41 7.90 10.54 -15.61
N VAL A 42 8.29 9.34 -15.19
CA VAL A 42 8.01 8.11 -15.93
C VAL A 42 6.50 7.91 -16.09
N GLY A 43 5.74 8.12 -15.02
CA GLY A 43 4.28 8.03 -15.06
C GLY A 43 3.63 9.08 -15.98
N LEU A 44 4.15 10.31 -16.03
CA LEU A 44 3.70 11.34 -16.96
C LEU A 44 3.93 10.92 -18.42
N VAL A 45 5.14 10.48 -18.73
CA VAL A 45 5.50 10.01 -20.09
C VAL A 45 4.63 8.83 -20.49
N LEU A 46 4.42 7.87 -19.58
CA LEU A 46 3.54 6.73 -19.82
C LEU A 46 2.10 7.18 -20.07
N GLY A 47 1.56 8.09 -19.25
CA GLY A 47 0.20 8.62 -19.42
C GLY A 47 0.01 9.31 -20.77
N ILE A 48 0.97 10.14 -21.20
CA ILE A 48 0.95 10.80 -22.51
C ILE A 48 1.08 9.78 -23.66
N ALA A 49 1.97 8.80 -23.53
CA ALA A 49 2.15 7.74 -24.51
C ALA A 49 0.88 6.89 -24.67
N CYS A 50 0.23 6.53 -23.55
CA CYS A 50 -1.07 5.87 -23.58
C CYS A 50 -2.13 6.75 -24.26
N LEU A 51 -2.17 8.05 -23.98
CA LEU A 51 -3.14 8.94 -24.62
C LEU A 51 -2.95 8.97 -26.15
N ALA A 52 -1.72 9.14 -26.61
CA ALA A 52 -1.39 9.13 -28.04
C ALA A 52 -1.70 7.78 -28.69
N ALA A 53 -1.31 6.67 -28.05
CA ALA A 53 -1.58 5.32 -28.53
C ALA A 53 -3.09 5.02 -28.57
N GLY A 54 -3.85 5.48 -27.59
CA GLY A 54 -5.31 5.31 -27.52
C GLY A 54 -6.04 6.11 -28.59
N ILE A 55 -5.61 7.35 -28.87
CA ILE A 55 -6.14 8.16 -29.99
C ILE A 55 -5.83 7.46 -31.31
N TYR A 56 -4.59 7.01 -31.50
CA TYR A 56 -4.18 6.29 -32.70
C TYR A 56 -4.99 5.01 -32.92
N ALA A 57 -5.13 4.17 -31.90
CA ALA A 57 -5.91 2.93 -31.94
C ALA A 57 -7.43 3.15 -32.09
N SER A 58 -7.93 4.36 -31.77
CA SER A 58 -9.33 4.71 -31.99
C SER A 58 -9.60 5.14 -33.44
N ILE A 59 -8.58 5.64 -34.15
CA ILE A 59 -8.68 6.05 -35.56
C ILE A 59 -8.38 4.86 -36.48
N LEU A 60 -7.38 4.05 -36.12
CA LEU A 60 -6.95 2.88 -36.89
C LEU A 60 -7.10 1.63 -36.01
N PRO A 61 -8.06 0.73 -36.29
CA PRO A 61 -8.24 -0.47 -35.49
C PRO A 61 -7.01 -1.36 -35.63
N ILE A 62 -6.36 -1.64 -34.49
CA ILE A 62 -5.21 -2.54 -34.41
C ILE A 62 -5.72 -3.90 -33.93
N SER A 63 -5.56 -4.93 -34.76
CA SER A 63 -5.67 -6.32 -34.33
C SER A 63 -4.27 -6.90 -34.08
N ILE A 64 -4.14 -7.65 -33.00
CA ILE A 64 -2.94 -8.42 -32.69
C ILE A 64 -3.33 -9.89 -32.80
N GLY A 65 -2.69 -10.62 -33.71
CA GLY A 65 -2.79 -12.08 -33.84
C GLY A 65 -2.06 -12.85 -32.72
N GLN A 66 -2.00 -12.32 -31.50
CA GLN A 66 -1.41 -13.00 -30.34
C GLN A 66 -2.52 -13.53 -29.43
N GLN A 67 -2.85 -14.80 -29.63
CA GLN A 67 -3.84 -15.53 -28.85
C GLN A 67 -3.22 -16.32 -27.69
N GLY A 68 -4.08 -16.76 -26.78
CA GLY A 68 -3.75 -17.67 -25.68
C GLY A 68 -2.81 -17.07 -24.63
N ALA A 69 -1.86 -17.88 -24.16
CA ALA A 69 -1.00 -17.52 -23.03
C ALA A 69 -0.17 -16.23 -23.25
N ARG A 70 0.18 -15.90 -24.50
CA ARG A 70 0.99 -14.71 -24.81
C ARG A 70 0.22 -13.41 -24.56
N GLY A 71 -1.02 -13.30 -25.04
CA GLY A 71 -1.87 -12.13 -24.80
C GLY A 71 -2.16 -11.92 -23.31
N GLU A 72 -2.36 -13.01 -22.57
CA GLU A 72 -2.61 -12.94 -21.13
C GLU A 72 -1.37 -12.54 -20.32
N VAL A 73 -0.17 -12.93 -20.76
CA VAL A 73 1.11 -12.46 -20.17
C VAL A 73 1.30 -10.96 -20.42
N ILE A 74 0.93 -10.44 -21.60
CA ILE A 74 0.97 -9.00 -21.88
C ILE A 74 -0.01 -8.25 -20.97
N SER A 75 -1.23 -8.77 -20.80
CA SER A 75 -2.23 -8.21 -19.87
C SER A 75 -1.73 -8.18 -18.43
N LEU A 76 -1.08 -9.27 -17.97
CA LEU A 76 -0.44 -9.29 -16.66
C LEU A 76 0.70 -8.26 -16.55
N GLY A 77 1.53 -8.12 -17.59
CA GLY A 77 2.59 -7.12 -17.67
C GLY A 77 2.06 -5.68 -17.59
N LEU A 78 0.94 -5.40 -18.26
CA LEU A 78 0.26 -4.11 -18.17
C LEU A 78 -0.25 -3.84 -16.74
N ASN A 79 -0.88 -4.82 -16.10
CA ASN A 79 -1.33 -4.69 -14.71
C ASN A 79 -0.17 -4.47 -13.74
N LEU A 80 0.97 -5.14 -13.95
CA LEU A 80 2.19 -4.91 -13.16
C LEU A 80 2.72 -3.48 -13.34
N LEU A 81 2.77 -2.98 -14.57
CA LEU A 81 3.19 -1.60 -14.86
C LEU A 81 2.26 -0.58 -14.20
N ILE A 82 0.95 -0.77 -14.31
CA ILE A 82 -0.06 0.08 -13.67
C ILE A 82 0.11 0.04 -12.15
N THR A 83 0.32 -1.14 -11.55
CA THR A 83 0.59 -1.25 -10.11
C THR A 83 1.83 -0.46 -9.72
N LEU A 84 2.96 -0.61 -10.43
CA LEU A 84 4.19 0.13 -10.12
C LEU A 84 3.98 1.64 -10.10
N VAL A 85 3.29 2.17 -11.10
CA VAL A 85 3.01 3.61 -11.23
C VAL A 85 2.04 4.08 -10.13
N ASN A 86 0.98 3.31 -9.86
CA ASN A 86 0.01 3.60 -8.81
C ASN A 86 0.64 3.57 -7.40
N GLU A 87 1.63 2.69 -7.14
CA GLU A 87 2.38 2.69 -5.88
C GLU A 87 3.19 3.98 -5.71
N ILE A 88 3.83 4.48 -6.78
CA ILE A 88 4.62 5.73 -6.73
C ILE A 88 3.72 6.93 -6.43
N TYR A 89 2.61 7.08 -7.17
CA TYR A 89 1.63 8.15 -6.93
C TYR A 89 1.07 8.06 -5.52
N GLY A 90 0.73 6.84 -5.11
CA GLY A 90 0.23 6.52 -3.80
C GLY A 90 1.18 6.89 -2.68
N TYR A 91 2.47 6.65 -2.87
CA TYR A 91 3.52 6.97 -1.91
C TYR A 91 3.68 8.49 -1.75
N VAL A 92 3.79 9.23 -2.86
CA VAL A 92 3.92 10.70 -2.84
C VAL A 92 2.73 11.33 -2.12
N HIS A 93 1.52 10.94 -2.51
CA HIS A 93 0.29 11.41 -1.88
C HIS A 93 0.22 11.00 -0.40
N GLY A 94 0.61 9.76 -0.06
CA GLY A 94 0.64 9.28 1.33
C GLY A 94 1.62 10.04 2.23
N VAL A 95 2.81 10.39 1.72
CA VAL A 95 3.76 11.26 2.43
C VAL A 95 3.15 12.63 2.69
N SER A 96 2.52 13.23 1.67
CA SER A 96 1.85 14.53 1.80
C SER A 96 0.74 14.50 2.85
N LEU A 97 -0.13 13.48 2.79
CA LEU A 97 -1.24 13.29 3.71
C LEU A 97 -0.75 13.09 5.15
N ARG A 98 0.30 12.29 5.37
CA ARG A 98 0.90 12.07 6.69
C ARG A 98 1.32 13.39 7.35
N TRP A 99 2.01 14.25 6.62
CA TRP A 99 2.45 15.54 7.16
C TRP A 99 1.34 16.59 7.22
N ALA A 100 0.31 16.48 6.38
CA ALA A 100 -0.90 17.27 6.53
C ALA A 100 -1.67 16.90 7.81
N LEU A 101 -1.82 15.60 8.11
CA LEU A 101 -2.44 15.11 9.34
C LEU A 101 -1.63 15.49 10.58
N GLN A 102 -0.29 15.54 10.46
CA GLN A 102 0.53 15.92 11.60
C GLN A 102 0.33 17.37 12.02
N ARG A 103 0.27 18.28 11.05
CA ARG A 103 -0.01 19.69 11.30
C ARG A 103 -1.40 19.93 11.91
N GLU A 104 -2.32 18.99 11.71
CA GLU A 104 -3.64 19.01 12.35
C GLU A 104 -3.66 18.37 13.73
N GLY A 105 -2.54 17.82 14.23
CA GLY A 105 -2.47 17.06 15.48
C GLY A 105 -3.27 15.76 15.43
N ARG A 106 -3.55 15.23 14.23
CA ARG A 106 -4.38 14.04 14.00
C ARG A 106 -3.56 12.81 13.60
N LEU A 107 -2.25 12.94 13.45
CA LEU A 107 -1.36 11.83 13.13
C LEU A 107 -1.06 11.00 14.38
N THR A 108 -1.80 9.92 14.58
CA THR A 108 -1.61 9.00 15.72
C THR A 108 -0.68 7.84 15.37
N PHE A 109 -0.72 7.38 14.12
CA PHE A 109 0.08 6.27 13.62
C PHE A 109 0.91 6.69 12.41
N ASN A 110 2.06 6.04 12.22
CA ASN A 110 2.91 6.23 11.04
C ASN A 110 2.17 5.85 9.75
N SER A 111 1.49 4.71 9.78
CA SER A 111 0.73 4.16 8.66
C SER A 111 -0.77 4.42 8.87
N ASN A 112 -1.35 5.36 8.10
CA ASN A 112 -2.79 5.66 8.12
C ASN A 112 -3.49 5.17 6.86
N PHE A 113 -4.78 4.91 6.99
CA PHE A 113 -5.60 4.51 5.85
C PHE A 113 -5.94 5.72 4.98
N ARG A 114 -5.12 5.96 3.95
CA ARG A 114 -5.25 7.13 3.06
C ARG A 114 -6.66 7.37 2.50
N LEU A 115 -7.44 6.29 2.30
CA LEU A 115 -8.78 6.37 1.73
C LEU A 115 -9.84 6.82 2.75
N LEU A 116 -9.61 6.63 4.05
CA LEU A 116 -10.55 7.00 5.12
C LEU A 116 -10.07 8.21 5.93
N THR A 117 -8.81 8.62 5.76
CA THR A 117 -8.25 9.78 6.44
C THR A 117 -8.05 10.94 5.48
N SER A 118 -8.57 12.11 5.81
CA SER A 118 -8.38 13.34 5.05
C SER A 118 -7.95 14.50 5.95
N SER A 119 -7.18 15.41 5.37
CA SER A 119 -6.84 16.71 5.96
C SER A 119 -7.97 17.71 5.71
N ARG A 120 -8.24 18.56 6.71
CA ARG A 120 -9.15 19.71 6.62
C ARG A 120 -8.46 20.94 6.02
N THR A 121 -7.17 21.08 6.28
CA THR A 121 -6.37 22.27 5.97
C THR A 121 -5.69 22.20 4.59
N SER A 122 -5.25 21.02 4.17
CA SER A 122 -4.53 20.82 2.92
C SER A 122 -5.48 20.42 1.79
N ARG A 123 -5.71 21.33 0.82
CA ARG A 123 -6.53 21.08 -0.39
C ARG A 123 -6.17 19.79 -1.15
N PRO A 124 -4.90 19.46 -1.44
CA PRO A 124 -4.56 18.22 -2.15
C PRO A 124 -4.85 16.95 -1.34
N ASN A 125 -5.08 17.06 -0.02
CA ASN A 125 -5.31 15.95 0.89
C ASN A 125 -6.73 15.93 1.48
N LYS A 126 -7.67 16.66 0.86
CA LYS A 126 -9.10 16.64 1.24
C LYS A 126 -9.77 15.35 0.77
N TRP A 127 -10.88 15.00 1.43
CA TRP A 127 -11.61 13.76 1.16
C TRP A 127 -11.99 13.59 -0.32
N TYR A 128 -12.38 14.67 -1.01
CA TYR A 128 -12.74 14.61 -2.43
C TYR A 128 -11.54 14.32 -3.33
N THR A 129 -10.34 14.80 -2.97
CA THR A 129 -9.11 14.51 -3.72
C THR A 129 -8.69 13.05 -3.52
N ASN A 130 -8.83 12.54 -2.29
CA ASN A 130 -8.58 11.13 -1.99
C ASN A 130 -9.58 10.21 -2.73
N LEU A 131 -10.85 10.62 -2.78
CA LEU A 131 -11.89 9.92 -3.55
C LEU A 131 -11.59 9.95 -5.05
N PHE A 132 -11.22 11.12 -5.60
CA PHE A 132 -10.83 11.23 -7.01
C PHE A 132 -9.63 10.32 -7.34
N MET A 133 -8.61 10.33 -6.48
CA MET A 133 -7.44 9.46 -6.65
C MET A 133 -7.82 7.97 -6.60
N LEU A 134 -8.73 7.58 -5.69
CA LEU A 134 -9.30 6.23 -5.65
C LEU A 134 -10.07 5.89 -6.95
N CYS A 135 -10.92 6.79 -7.44
CA CYS A 135 -11.65 6.61 -8.69
C CYS A 135 -10.70 6.43 -9.88
N CYS A 136 -9.61 7.20 -9.94
CA CYS A 136 -8.60 7.03 -10.98
C CYS A 136 -7.82 5.72 -10.84
N ILE A 137 -7.55 5.23 -9.62
CA ILE A 137 -6.95 3.89 -9.45
C ILE A 137 -7.89 2.82 -9.97
N ILE A 138 -9.16 2.84 -9.53
CA ILE A 138 -10.18 1.88 -9.98
C ILE A 138 -10.30 1.93 -11.50
N GLY A 139 -10.46 3.13 -12.06
CA GLY A 139 -10.54 3.35 -13.50
C GLY A 139 -9.32 2.86 -14.25
N SER A 140 -8.10 3.01 -13.71
CA SER A 140 -6.89 2.49 -14.36
C SER A 140 -6.89 0.97 -14.51
N TYR A 141 -7.28 0.23 -13.46
CA TYR A 141 -7.36 -1.22 -13.53
C TYR A 141 -8.59 -1.72 -14.32
N SER A 142 -9.71 -1.00 -14.28
CA SER A 142 -10.87 -1.28 -15.13
C SER A 142 -10.53 -1.12 -16.61
N SER A 143 -9.89 -0.01 -16.96
CA SER A 143 -9.43 0.25 -18.33
C SER A 143 -8.45 -0.80 -18.81
N SER A 144 -7.49 -1.20 -17.96
CA SER A 144 -6.54 -2.31 -18.25
C SER A 144 -7.26 -3.59 -18.68
N SER A 145 -8.35 -3.93 -17.99
CA SER A 145 -9.16 -5.13 -18.29
C SER A 145 -9.94 -5.02 -19.61
N LEU A 146 -10.12 -3.80 -20.13
CA LEU A 146 -10.86 -3.51 -21.37
C LEU A 146 -9.94 -3.22 -22.57
N VAL A 147 -8.61 -3.16 -22.37
CA VAL A 147 -7.66 -2.87 -23.47
C VAL A 147 -7.71 -3.95 -24.54
N PHE A 148 -7.82 -5.22 -24.13
CA PHE A 148 -7.80 -6.37 -25.03
C PHE A 148 -9.22 -6.94 -25.18
N LEU A 149 -9.87 -6.64 -26.29
CA LEU A 149 -11.18 -7.18 -26.66
C LEU A 149 -10.99 -8.43 -27.51
N LYS A 150 -11.67 -9.53 -27.15
CA LYS A 150 -11.63 -10.77 -27.92
C LYS A 150 -12.70 -10.72 -29.01
N ASP A 151 -12.32 -11.05 -30.24
CA ASP A 151 -13.26 -11.23 -31.34
C ASP A 151 -13.72 -12.69 -31.39
N ARG A 152 -15.01 -12.94 -31.62
CA ARG A 152 -15.58 -14.29 -31.77
C ARG A 152 -15.81 -14.64 -33.24
N SER A 153 -15.65 -13.66 -34.15
CA SER A 153 -15.98 -13.81 -35.56
C SER A 153 -14.82 -14.41 -36.38
N SER A 154 -14.83 -15.73 -36.55
CA SER A 154 -14.52 -16.37 -37.84
C SER A 154 -14.83 -17.86 -37.73
N GLY A 155 -15.74 -18.32 -38.60
CA GLY A 155 -16.06 -19.74 -38.78
C GLY A 155 -15.04 -20.50 -39.63
N SER A 156 -13.78 -20.04 -39.65
CA SER A 156 -12.64 -20.75 -40.22
C SER A 156 -11.77 -21.27 -39.07
N ASP A 157 -10.99 -22.31 -39.31
CA ASP A 157 -10.05 -22.93 -38.34
C ASP A 157 -8.92 -21.98 -37.85
N ASP A 158 -9.03 -20.67 -38.08
CA ASP A 158 -8.07 -19.66 -37.67
C ASP A 158 -8.39 -19.15 -36.26
N GLU A 159 -7.34 -18.96 -35.46
CA GLU A 159 -7.45 -18.50 -34.09
C GLU A 159 -8.09 -17.10 -34.03
N PRO A 160 -9.01 -16.82 -33.07
CA PRO A 160 -9.73 -15.55 -33.03
C PRO A 160 -8.76 -14.34 -32.97
N GLU A 161 -9.12 -13.18 -33.51
CA GLU A 161 -8.27 -12.00 -33.38
C GLU A 161 -8.51 -11.27 -32.05
N THR A 162 -7.46 -10.71 -31.44
CA THR A 162 -7.60 -9.79 -30.30
C THR A 162 -7.51 -8.36 -30.81
N ARG A 163 -8.56 -7.56 -30.60
CA ARG A 163 -8.62 -6.15 -30.98
C ARG A 163 -8.25 -5.26 -29.80
N ILE A 164 -7.50 -4.20 -30.07
CA ILE A 164 -7.15 -3.20 -29.06
C ILE A 164 -8.25 -2.15 -28.95
N CYS A 165 -8.82 -1.95 -27.76
CA CYS A 165 -9.80 -0.90 -27.51
C CYS A 165 -9.10 0.46 -27.27
N GLY A 166 -9.09 1.32 -28.28
CA GLY A 166 -8.54 2.68 -28.16
C GLY A 166 -9.19 3.49 -27.03
N ALA A 167 -10.52 3.40 -26.86
CA ALA A 167 -11.25 4.09 -25.79
C ALA A 167 -10.80 3.64 -24.38
N ALA A 168 -10.51 2.35 -24.19
CA ALA A 168 -9.97 1.83 -22.93
C ALA A 168 -8.59 2.41 -22.63
N ILE A 169 -7.71 2.50 -23.64
CA ILE A 169 -6.38 3.10 -23.49
C ILE A 169 -6.48 4.61 -23.18
N ILE A 170 -7.40 5.34 -23.83
CA ILE A 170 -7.66 6.76 -23.51
C ILE A 170 -8.12 6.90 -22.06
N SER A 171 -9.07 6.07 -21.63
CA SER A 171 -9.55 6.08 -20.24
C SER A 171 -8.44 5.76 -19.24
N LEU A 172 -7.58 4.78 -19.55
CA LEU A 172 -6.37 4.47 -18.78
C LEU A 172 -5.46 5.71 -18.66
N ALA A 173 -5.20 6.39 -19.79
CA ALA A 173 -4.37 7.59 -19.81
C ALA A 173 -4.94 8.72 -18.95
N ILE A 174 -6.25 9.00 -19.07
CA ILE A 174 -6.95 10.00 -18.24
C ILE A 174 -6.82 9.66 -16.76
N CYS A 175 -7.01 8.39 -16.39
CA CYS A 175 -6.87 7.93 -15.01
C CYS A 175 -5.44 8.08 -14.49
N LEU A 176 -4.43 7.69 -15.27
CA LEU A 176 -3.02 7.83 -14.87
C LEU A 176 -2.61 9.30 -14.74
N LEU A 177 -2.99 10.15 -15.70
CA LEU A 177 -2.72 11.59 -15.66
C LEU A 177 -3.48 12.29 -14.51
N GLY A 178 -4.69 11.84 -14.20
CA GLY A 178 -5.45 12.32 -13.04
C GLY A 178 -4.75 12.01 -11.72
N GLN A 179 -4.27 10.78 -11.53
CA GLN A 179 -3.46 10.42 -10.36
C GLN A 179 -2.15 11.20 -10.32
N TRP A 180 -1.48 11.34 -11.46
CA TRP A 180 -0.25 12.12 -11.58
C TRP A 180 -0.46 13.58 -11.17
N ALA A 181 -1.54 14.23 -11.65
CA ALA A 181 -1.85 15.62 -11.32
C ALA A 181 -2.07 15.80 -9.80
N VAL A 182 -2.80 14.86 -9.17
CA VAL A 182 -2.96 14.87 -7.71
C VAL A 182 -1.65 14.64 -6.99
N ALA A 183 -0.84 13.67 -7.41
CA ALA A 183 0.44 13.37 -6.78
C ALA A 183 1.43 14.53 -6.92
N TRP A 184 1.47 15.17 -8.10
CA TRP A 184 2.26 16.37 -8.37
C TRP A 184 1.81 17.55 -7.52
N TRP A 185 0.50 17.81 -7.45
CA TRP A 185 -0.04 18.86 -6.59
C TRP A 185 0.17 18.57 -5.10
N SER A 186 0.22 17.28 -4.73
CA SER A 186 0.48 16.84 -3.37
C SER A 186 1.96 16.90 -3.00
N LEU A 187 2.88 17.09 -3.96
CA LEU A 187 4.32 17.00 -3.74
C LEU A 187 4.74 17.96 -2.61
N PRO A 188 5.11 17.46 -1.43
CA PRO A 188 5.37 18.33 -0.31
C PRO A 188 6.73 19.01 -0.48
N ASN A 189 6.73 20.34 -0.33
CA ASN A 189 7.96 21.12 -0.23
C ASN A 189 8.81 20.64 0.96
N LYS A 190 10.13 20.89 0.92
CA LYS A 190 11.06 20.51 2.00
C LYS A 190 10.63 21.04 3.38
N HIS A 191 9.95 22.19 3.42
CA HIS A 191 9.40 22.78 4.65
C HIS A 191 8.09 22.15 5.11
N HIS A 192 7.41 21.40 4.25
CA HIS A 192 6.08 20.83 4.53
C HIS A 192 6.13 19.34 4.90
N ALA A 193 7.22 18.65 4.53
CA ALA A 193 7.48 17.26 4.90
C ALA A 193 8.94 17.14 5.38
N PRO A 194 9.17 17.13 6.70
CA PRO A 194 10.50 16.97 7.28
C PRO A 194 11.22 15.72 6.79
N THR A 195 10.50 14.59 6.69
CA THR A 195 11.06 13.33 6.17
C THR A 195 10.16 12.62 5.18
N TRP A 196 10.82 12.02 4.19
CA TRP A 196 10.28 11.09 3.21
C TRP A 196 10.57 9.62 3.57
N SER A 197 11.14 9.36 4.75
CA SER A 197 11.39 8.01 5.24
C SER A 197 10.07 7.30 5.54
N VAL A 198 10.08 5.99 5.32
CA VAL A 198 8.99 5.07 5.71
C VAL A 198 9.19 4.62 7.16
N ASP A 199 10.36 4.85 7.74
CA ASP A 199 10.67 4.39 9.08
C ASP A 199 9.85 5.14 10.15
N PRO A 200 9.09 4.44 11.00
CA PRO A 200 8.31 5.09 12.04
C PRO A 200 9.20 5.87 13.02
N LEU A 201 10.46 5.47 13.23
CA LEU A 201 11.37 6.21 14.12
C LEU A 201 11.82 7.55 13.54
N ASP A 202 11.98 7.64 12.21
CA ASP A 202 12.27 8.92 11.55
C ASP A 202 11.09 9.86 11.63
N THR A 203 9.87 9.34 11.45
CA THR A 203 8.64 10.11 11.64
C THR A 203 8.52 10.63 13.07
N VAL A 204 8.73 9.78 14.08
CA VAL A 204 8.66 10.19 15.50
C VAL A 204 9.71 11.25 15.84
N ALA A 205 10.96 11.05 15.42
CA ALA A 205 12.04 12.00 15.67
C ALA A 205 11.74 13.37 15.04
N ALA A 206 11.25 13.38 13.79
CA ALA A 206 10.83 14.62 13.14
C ALA A 206 9.66 15.31 13.88
N CYS A 207 8.68 14.56 14.37
CA CYS A 207 7.56 15.14 15.12
C CYS A 207 7.99 15.71 16.49
N ILE A 208 8.95 15.08 17.17
CA ILE A 208 9.52 15.60 18.42
C ILE A 208 10.25 16.92 18.17
N LEU A 209 11.01 17.01 17.08
CA LEU A 209 11.71 18.24 16.69
C LEU A 209 10.76 19.38 16.35
N GLU A 210 9.64 19.08 15.72
CA GLU A 210 8.58 20.07 15.46
C GLU A 210 7.79 20.45 16.73
N GLY A 211 8.04 19.80 17.86
CA GLY A 211 7.34 20.05 19.12
C GLY A 211 5.89 19.53 19.15
N SER A 212 5.53 18.67 18.21
CA SER A 212 4.16 18.13 18.09
C SER A 212 3.97 16.80 18.84
N LEU A 213 5.08 16.15 19.21
CA LEU A 213 5.10 14.97 20.07
C LEU A 213 6.04 15.21 21.25
N HIS A 214 5.57 14.87 22.45
CA HIS A 214 6.37 14.94 23.67
C HIS A 214 6.41 13.60 24.36
N ARG A 215 7.57 13.24 24.90
CA ARG A 215 7.74 12.01 25.69
C ARG A 215 6.99 12.15 27.01
N ILE A 216 6.10 11.20 27.31
CA ILE A 216 5.44 11.10 28.61
C ILE A 216 6.33 10.24 29.52
N PRO A 217 6.90 10.79 30.61
CA PRO A 217 7.76 10.03 31.51
C PRO A 217 6.98 8.91 32.20
N GLY A 218 7.70 7.90 32.70
CA GLY A 218 7.09 6.76 33.40
C GLY A 218 6.58 5.62 32.50
N ARG A 219 6.45 5.80 31.16
CA ARG A 219 5.81 4.82 30.25
C ARG A 219 6.76 3.91 29.47
N CYS A 220 7.77 3.33 30.13
CA CYS A 220 8.85 2.59 29.45
C CYS A 220 8.54 1.14 29.05
N MET A 221 7.51 0.52 29.63
CA MET A 221 7.09 -0.86 29.35
C MET A 221 5.62 -0.97 28.91
N GLN A 222 5.01 0.16 28.55
CA GLN A 222 3.61 0.20 28.15
C GLN A 222 3.47 0.10 26.64
N SER A 223 2.85 -0.99 26.17
CA SER A 223 2.51 -1.16 24.76
C SER A 223 1.37 -0.23 24.34
N VAL A 224 1.13 -0.14 23.03
CA VAL A 224 -0.03 0.56 22.44
C VAL A 224 -1.38 0.12 23.05
N HIS A 225 -1.48 -1.13 23.52
CA HIS A 225 -2.71 -1.63 24.17
C HIS A 225 -3.01 -0.98 25.51
N ASN A 226 -2.05 -0.28 26.10
CA ASN A 226 -2.15 0.36 27.41
C ASN A 226 -2.22 1.89 27.29
N ILE A 227 -2.56 2.46 26.12
CA ILE A 227 -2.57 3.93 25.91
C ILE A 227 -3.37 4.66 26.99
N ALA A 228 -4.57 4.18 27.33
CA ALA A 228 -5.46 4.76 28.34
C ALA A 228 -5.12 4.36 29.78
N ALA A 229 -4.18 3.42 29.99
CA ALA A 229 -3.81 2.99 31.33
C ALA A 229 -2.94 4.07 32.03
N PRO A 230 -3.04 4.21 33.36
CA PRO A 230 -2.22 5.13 34.12
C PRO A 230 -0.72 4.75 34.03
N THR A 231 0.16 5.71 34.33
CA THR A 231 1.61 5.52 34.35
C THR A 231 2.05 4.75 35.62
N ILE A 232 1.77 3.45 35.63
CA ILE A 232 2.18 2.54 36.70
C ILE A 232 3.31 1.61 36.23
N PRO A 233 4.17 1.12 37.16
CA PRO A 233 5.17 0.11 36.84
C PRO A 233 4.51 -1.15 36.27
N VAL A 234 5.07 -1.72 35.21
CA VAL A 234 4.50 -2.90 34.52
C VAL A 234 5.58 -3.99 34.41
N PRO A 235 5.24 -5.28 34.68
CA PRO A 235 6.16 -6.38 34.42
C PRO A 235 6.32 -6.64 32.91
N PRO A 236 7.50 -7.10 32.46
CA PRO A 236 7.70 -7.49 31.07
C PRO A 236 6.83 -8.69 30.69
N ARG A 237 6.46 -8.77 29.40
CA ARG A 237 5.66 -9.88 28.88
C ARG A 237 6.48 -10.73 27.91
N HIS A 238 6.38 -12.05 27.99
CA HIS A 238 7.05 -12.95 27.04
C HIS A 238 6.50 -12.80 25.60
N ARG A 239 5.22 -12.47 25.48
CA ARG A 239 4.53 -12.19 24.20
C ARG A 239 3.66 -10.96 24.35
N GLN A 240 3.69 -10.10 23.34
CA GLN A 240 2.81 -8.95 23.27
C GLN A 240 1.48 -9.33 22.61
N ARG A 241 0.45 -8.51 22.82
CA ARG A 241 -0.85 -8.69 22.16
C ARG A 241 -0.73 -8.34 20.67
N ALA A 242 -1.49 -9.08 19.86
CA ALA A 242 -1.52 -8.95 18.41
C ALA A 242 -2.09 -7.60 17.94
N ALA A 243 -1.83 -7.23 16.67
CA ALA A 243 -2.28 -5.96 16.09
C ALA A 243 -3.81 -5.83 16.07
N TYR A 244 -4.52 -6.97 16.00
CA TYR A 244 -5.99 -7.05 16.06
C TYR A 244 -6.61 -6.23 17.21
N TYR A 245 -5.96 -6.24 18.37
CA TYR A 245 -6.45 -5.57 19.58
C TYR A 245 -5.97 -4.12 19.73
N ALA A 246 -4.99 -3.70 18.92
CA ALA A 246 -4.43 -2.36 19.01
C ALA A 246 -5.32 -1.32 18.30
N HIS A 247 -6.09 -1.74 17.28
CA HIS A 247 -6.80 -0.82 16.39
C HIS A 247 -8.21 -1.31 16.04
N SER A 248 -9.20 -0.43 16.16
CA SER A 248 -10.53 -0.65 15.58
C SER A 248 -10.49 -0.78 14.06
N GLU A 249 -9.69 0.04 13.38
CA GLU A 249 -9.63 0.07 11.92
C GLU A 249 -9.06 -1.23 11.35
N VAL A 250 -8.06 -1.82 12.00
CA VAL A 250 -7.51 -3.13 11.59
C VAL A 250 -8.60 -4.21 11.57
N ARG A 251 -9.54 -4.18 12.53
CA ARG A 251 -10.67 -5.12 12.58
C ARG A 251 -11.65 -4.89 11.44
N LYS A 252 -12.03 -3.64 11.16
CA LYS A 252 -12.94 -3.30 10.06
C LYS A 252 -12.35 -3.73 8.71
N VAL A 253 -11.07 -3.46 8.51
CA VAL A 253 -10.33 -3.84 7.30
C VAL A 253 -10.28 -5.36 7.15
N LEU A 254 -10.05 -6.11 8.23
CA LEU A 254 -10.09 -7.57 8.21
C LEU A 254 -11.48 -8.11 7.82
N TRP A 255 -12.55 -7.56 8.39
CA TRP A 255 -13.91 -7.92 8.01
C TRP A 255 -14.20 -7.61 6.54
N ALA A 256 -13.73 -6.47 6.02
CA ALA A 256 -13.88 -6.11 4.61
C ALA A 256 -13.17 -7.11 3.66
N LEU A 257 -11.99 -7.61 4.04
CA LEU A 257 -11.28 -8.65 3.27
C LEU A 257 -12.05 -9.96 3.22
N TRP A 258 -12.56 -10.43 4.36
CA TRP A 258 -13.38 -11.64 4.42
C TRP A 258 -14.72 -11.48 3.69
N ALA A 259 -15.34 -10.30 3.79
CA ALA A 259 -16.55 -9.97 3.03
C ALA A 259 -16.28 -10.01 1.52
N THR A 260 -15.11 -9.54 1.07
CA THR A 260 -14.72 -9.59 -0.36
C THR A 260 -14.62 -11.04 -0.86
N ALA A 261 -14.00 -11.93 -0.08
CA ALA A 261 -13.94 -13.35 -0.42
C ALA A 261 -15.34 -14.00 -0.42
N GLY A 262 -16.19 -13.67 0.56
CA GLY A 262 -17.57 -14.15 0.62
C GLY A 262 -18.44 -13.66 -0.56
N LEU A 263 -18.28 -12.39 -0.96
CA LEU A 263 -18.95 -11.83 -2.13
C LEU A 263 -18.47 -12.48 -3.43
N GLY A 264 -17.18 -12.76 -3.57
CA GLY A 264 -16.64 -13.50 -4.71
C GLY A 264 -17.24 -14.91 -4.82
N LEU A 265 -17.32 -15.64 -3.69
CA LEU A 265 -17.93 -16.96 -3.66
C LEU A 265 -19.41 -16.92 -4.01
N LEU A 266 -20.15 -15.98 -3.43
CA LEU A 266 -21.57 -15.78 -3.74
C LEU A 266 -21.75 -15.47 -5.23
N TRP A 267 -20.92 -14.60 -5.78
CA TRP A 267 -20.95 -14.26 -7.20
C TRP A 267 -20.70 -15.49 -8.08
N ALA A 268 -19.66 -16.30 -7.79
CA ALA A 268 -19.38 -17.53 -8.52
C ALA A 268 -20.59 -18.50 -8.50
N ILE A 269 -21.18 -18.72 -7.31
CA ILE A 269 -22.33 -19.61 -7.14
C ILE A 269 -23.53 -19.11 -7.95
N ILE A 270 -23.85 -17.82 -7.88
CA ILE A 270 -24.97 -17.22 -8.63
C ILE A 270 -24.79 -17.47 -10.13
N ILE A 271 -23.61 -17.20 -10.68
CA ILE A 271 -23.36 -17.40 -12.11
C ILE A 271 -23.44 -18.88 -12.49
N PHE A 272 -22.92 -19.80 -11.67
CA PHE A 272 -23.07 -21.24 -11.90
C PHE A 272 -24.53 -21.68 -11.90
N VAL A 273 -25.35 -21.21 -10.95
CA VAL A 273 -26.78 -21.54 -10.86
C VAL A 273 -27.53 -20.99 -12.09
N VAL A 274 -27.26 -19.75 -12.49
CA VAL A 274 -27.87 -19.14 -13.68
C VAL A 274 -27.53 -19.94 -14.95
N ILE A 275 -26.27 -20.35 -15.12
CA ILE A 275 -25.84 -21.20 -16.23
C ILE A 275 -26.57 -22.55 -16.21
N ARG A 276 -26.66 -23.20 -15.06
CA ARG A 276 -27.32 -24.52 -14.94
C ARG A 276 -28.82 -24.49 -15.15
N THR A 277 -29.46 -23.41 -14.73
CA THR A 277 -30.93 -23.26 -14.81
C THR A 277 -31.40 -22.80 -16.19
N GLY A 278 -30.50 -22.37 -17.08
CA GLY A 278 -30.87 -21.98 -18.44
C GLY A 278 -31.65 -20.66 -18.53
N ILE A 279 -31.69 -19.87 -17.44
CA ILE A 279 -32.62 -18.73 -17.30
C ILE A 279 -32.32 -17.58 -18.27
N VAL A 280 -31.10 -17.51 -18.84
CA VAL A 280 -30.63 -16.38 -19.66
C VAL A 280 -30.13 -16.88 -21.02
N ASN A 281 -30.44 -16.14 -22.09
CA ASN A 281 -29.92 -16.43 -23.43
C ASN A 281 -28.39 -16.30 -23.47
N GLY A 282 -27.69 -17.18 -24.18
CA GLY A 282 -26.22 -17.11 -24.36
C GLY A 282 -25.39 -17.95 -23.38
N ILE A 283 -25.96 -19.03 -22.84
CA ILE A 283 -25.28 -19.96 -21.93
C ILE A 283 -24.42 -20.98 -22.69
N SER A 284 -23.19 -21.13 -22.25
CA SER A 284 -22.27 -22.19 -22.69
C SER A 284 -22.03 -23.16 -21.52
N ASP A 285 -22.79 -24.27 -21.43
CA ASP A 285 -22.63 -25.29 -20.37
C ASP A 285 -21.47 -26.25 -20.71
N LYS A 286 -20.25 -25.69 -20.77
CA LYS A 286 -19.02 -26.44 -21.02
C LYS A 286 -18.27 -26.72 -19.71
N THR A 287 -17.37 -27.70 -19.73
CA THR A 287 -16.82 -28.31 -18.52
C THR A 287 -15.35 -28.00 -18.26
N SER A 288 -14.69 -27.13 -19.03
CA SER A 288 -13.27 -26.80 -18.80
C SER A 288 -13.09 -25.94 -17.55
N TRP A 289 -12.19 -26.39 -16.67
CA TRP A 289 -11.73 -25.65 -15.48
C TRP A 289 -10.33 -25.04 -15.69
N SER A 290 -9.99 -24.66 -16.92
CA SER A 290 -8.70 -24.04 -17.21
C SER A 290 -8.59 -22.65 -16.56
N LEU A 291 -7.40 -22.34 -16.02
CA LEU A 291 -7.12 -21.00 -15.46
C LEU A 291 -7.28 -19.92 -16.52
N LEU A 292 -6.66 -20.14 -17.69
CA LEU A 292 -6.84 -19.28 -18.85
C LEU A 292 -8.15 -19.65 -19.55
N PRO A 293 -9.01 -18.67 -19.84
CA PRO A 293 -10.20 -18.88 -20.65
C PRO A 293 -9.88 -19.55 -21.99
N ASN A 294 -10.64 -20.58 -22.34
CA ASN A 294 -10.58 -21.22 -23.64
C ASN A 294 -12.00 -21.41 -24.20
N SER A 295 -12.10 -21.88 -25.44
CA SER A 295 -13.38 -22.13 -26.11
C SER A 295 -14.28 -23.12 -25.35
N GLN A 296 -13.73 -23.92 -24.44
CA GLN A 296 -14.44 -24.91 -23.62
C GLN A 296 -14.79 -24.43 -22.20
N THR A 297 -14.50 -23.18 -21.87
CA THR A 297 -14.80 -22.62 -20.54
C THR A 297 -16.27 -22.18 -20.49
N PRO A 298 -17.01 -22.47 -19.40
CA PRO A 298 -18.38 -21.97 -19.27
C PRO A 298 -18.38 -20.44 -19.20
N SER A 299 -19.39 -19.82 -19.82
CA SER A 299 -19.55 -18.37 -19.81
C SER A 299 -21.02 -18.00 -19.77
N LEU A 300 -21.33 -16.97 -18.99
CA LEU A 300 -22.60 -16.27 -19.05
C LEU A 300 -22.41 -15.03 -19.90
N ASN A 301 -23.07 -14.99 -21.05
CA ASN A 301 -23.07 -13.81 -21.89
C ASN A 301 -24.25 -12.90 -21.53
N MET A 302 -23.95 -11.71 -21.02
CA MET A 302 -24.88 -10.58 -20.95
C MET A 302 -24.64 -9.71 -22.18
N GLY A 303 -25.25 -10.13 -23.27
CA GLY A 303 -24.92 -9.64 -24.60
C GLY A 303 -25.47 -8.27 -24.93
N TRP A 304 -24.88 -7.71 -25.98
CA TRP A 304 -25.45 -6.71 -26.87
C TRP A 304 -25.10 -7.15 -28.30
N PHE A 305 -25.83 -6.63 -29.29
CA PHE A 305 -25.48 -6.78 -30.70
C PHE A 305 -25.03 -5.42 -31.22
N VAL A 306 -23.83 -5.36 -31.77
CA VAL A 306 -23.26 -4.16 -32.38
C VAL A 306 -22.90 -4.49 -33.82
N ASP A 307 -23.61 -3.87 -34.76
CA ASP A 307 -23.43 -4.10 -36.20
C ASP A 307 -22.39 -3.13 -36.82
N GLY A 308 -21.28 -2.83 -36.12
CA GLY A 308 -20.31 -1.82 -36.56
C GLY A 308 -18.85 -2.18 -36.28
N GLU A 309 -17.92 -1.52 -36.96
CA GLU A 309 -16.46 -1.74 -36.80
C GLU A 309 -15.87 -1.12 -35.53
N THR A 310 -16.60 -0.21 -34.88
CA THR A 310 -16.20 0.43 -33.62
C THR A 310 -17.26 0.24 -32.53
N LEU A 311 -16.81 0.10 -31.28
CA LEU A 311 -17.72 -0.03 -30.14
C LEU A 311 -18.37 1.34 -29.89
N PRO A 312 -19.71 1.46 -29.91
CA PRO A 312 -20.40 2.72 -29.61
C PRO A 312 -19.96 3.29 -28.27
N ALA A 313 -19.72 4.60 -28.21
CA ALA A 313 -19.25 5.27 -27.01
C ALA A 313 -20.18 5.05 -25.81
N SER A 314 -21.50 4.98 -26.03
CA SER A 314 -22.49 4.69 -24.99
C SER A 314 -22.30 3.31 -24.36
N ILE A 315 -22.04 2.29 -25.18
CA ILE A 315 -21.79 0.90 -24.74
C ILE A 315 -20.46 0.84 -23.99
N PHE A 316 -19.42 1.51 -24.49
CA PHE A 316 -18.14 1.61 -23.78
C PHE A 316 -18.31 2.23 -22.39
N VAL A 317 -18.99 3.38 -22.30
CA VAL A 317 -19.21 4.09 -21.04
C VAL A 317 -19.96 3.21 -20.04
N TRP A 318 -21.04 2.56 -20.47
CA TRP A 318 -21.79 1.64 -19.62
C TRP A 318 -20.93 0.48 -19.12
N THR A 319 -20.19 -0.16 -20.03
CA THR A 319 -19.28 -1.28 -19.72
C THR A 319 -18.19 -0.86 -18.75
N PHE A 320 -17.59 0.31 -18.97
CA PHE A 320 -16.54 0.87 -18.12
C PHE A 320 -17.04 1.10 -16.70
N PHE A 321 -18.22 1.70 -16.52
CA PHE A 321 -18.80 1.92 -15.20
C PHE A 321 -19.19 0.62 -14.51
N PHE A 322 -19.75 -0.33 -15.25
CA PHE A 322 -20.10 -1.65 -14.72
C PHE A 322 -18.86 -2.41 -14.21
N VAL A 323 -17.83 -2.52 -15.04
CA VAL A 323 -16.55 -3.14 -14.68
C VAL A 323 -15.88 -2.37 -13.53
N SER A 324 -15.97 -1.05 -13.50
CA SER A 324 -15.42 -0.26 -12.39
C SER A 324 -16.17 -0.46 -11.08
N GLY A 325 -17.48 -0.62 -11.12
CA GLY A 325 -18.29 -0.89 -9.93
C GLY A 325 -17.84 -2.16 -9.22
N LEU A 326 -17.64 -3.25 -9.97
CA LEU A 326 -17.15 -4.51 -9.41
C LEU A 326 -15.66 -4.45 -9.03
N GLN A 327 -14.84 -3.77 -9.84
CA GLN A 327 -13.41 -3.56 -9.56
C GLN A 327 -13.16 -2.73 -8.28
N THR A 328 -14.13 -1.90 -7.87
CA THR A 328 -14.05 -1.09 -6.64
C THR A 328 -13.85 -1.96 -5.40
N VAL A 329 -14.59 -3.06 -5.29
CA VAL A 329 -14.53 -3.95 -4.11
C VAL A 329 -13.13 -4.56 -3.98
N ILE A 330 -12.58 -5.04 -5.10
CA ILE A 330 -11.26 -5.68 -5.17
C ILE A 330 -10.14 -4.68 -4.89
N THR A 331 -10.20 -3.52 -5.52
CA THR A 331 -9.21 -2.44 -5.36
C THR A 331 -9.18 -1.97 -3.90
N LEU A 332 -10.35 -1.79 -3.29
CA LEU A 332 -10.46 -1.40 -1.89
C LEU A 332 -9.88 -2.48 -0.96
N ALA A 333 -10.17 -3.77 -1.21
CA ALA A 333 -9.63 -4.89 -0.45
C ALA A 333 -8.09 -4.93 -0.50
N LEU A 334 -7.47 -4.75 -1.66
CA LEU A 334 -6.01 -4.74 -1.80
C LEU A 334 -5.36 -3.57 -1.06
N HIS A 335 -5.92 -2.36 -1.14
CA HIS A 335 -5.43 -1.22 -0.37
C HIS A 335 -5.68 -1.36 1.14
N CYS A 336 -6.78 -2.01 1.53
CA CYS A 336 -7.05 -2.48 2.88
C CYS A 336 -5.92 -3.37 3.42
N ALA A 337 -5.52 -4.40 2.67
CA ALA A 337 -4.43 -5.29 3.06
C ALA A 337 -3.07 -4.56 3.16
N GLU A 338 -2.85 -3.53 2.35
CA GLU A 338 -1.65 -2.67 2.41
C GLU A 338 -1.45 -2.03 3.78
N LEU A 339 -2.53 -1.58 4.43
CA LEU A 339 -2.45 -1.03 5.78
C LEU A 339 -1.94 -2.07 6.78
N HIS A 340 -2.43 -3.30 6.70
CA HIS A 340 -2.02 -4.37 7.62
C HIS A 340 -0.54 -4.72 7.44
N VAL A 341 -0.07 -4.78 6.20
CA VAL A 341 1.34 -5.01 5.90
C VAL A 341 2.20 -3.87 6.42
N ASN A 342 1.80 -2.62 6.22
CA ASN A 342 2.53 -1.45 6.71
C ASN A 342 2.59 -1.41 8.25
N CYS A 343 1.48 -1.70 8.93
CA CYS A 343 1.41 -1.81 10.39
C CYS A 343 2.34 -2.92 10.94
N SER A 344 2.38 -4.07 10.27
CA SER A 344 3.29 -5.17 10.62
C SER A 344 4.76 -4.82 10.35
N ASN A 345 5.05 -4.14 9.25
CA ASN A 345 6.39 -3.68 8.91
C ASN A 345 6.90 -2.62 9.92
N ASP A 346 6.02 -1.73 10.37
CA ASP A 346 6.34 -0.73 11.41
C ASP A 346 6.72 -1.41 12.73
N GLU A 347 5.96 -2.43 13.15
CA GLU A 347 6.30 -3.24 14.33
C GLU A 347 7.61 -4.01 14.12
N ALA A 348 7.80 -4.62 12.95
CA ALA A 348 9.04 -5.35 12.63
C ALA A 348 10.26 -4.43 12.67
N ALA A 349 10.14 -3.19 12.20
CA ALA A 349 11.20 -2.18 12.29
C ALA A 349 11.54 -1.85 13.74
N TRP A 350 10.53 -1.62 14.59
CA TRP A 350 10.74 -1.37 16.01
C TRP A 350 11.43 -2.55 16.73
N ARG A 351 11.07 -3.79 16.37
CA ARG A 351 11.64 -5.01 16.96
C ARG A 351 13.13 -5.20 16.69
N LEU A 352 13.67 -4.58 15.64
CA LEU A 352 15.11 -4.66 15.37
C LEU A 352 15.94 -4.02 16.48
N ALA A 353 15.38 -3.10 17.27
CA ALA A 353 16.09 -2.49 18.39
C ALA A 353 16.43 -3.51 19.50
N SER A 354 15.63 -4.58 19.70
CA SER A 354 15.98 -5.65 20.64
C SER A 354 16.82 -6.77 20.03
N SER A 355 17.16 -6.68 18.74
CA SER A 355 17.97 -7.69 18.06
C SER A 355 19.45 -7.55 18.41
N LYS A 356 20.23 -8.65 18.23
CA LYS A 356 21.69 -8.66 18.50
C LYS A 356 22.44 -7.58 17.72
N GLY A 357 21.96 -7.21 16.53
CA GLY A 357 22.58 -6.20 15.67
C GLY A 357 22.04 -4.79 15.88
N GLY A 358 21.02 -4.59 16.72
CA GLY A 358 20.36 -3.30 16.89
C GLY A 358 19.67 -2.79 15.62
N LEU A 359 18.92 -1.70 15.78
CA LEU A 359 18.27 -1.02 14.67
C LEU A 359 19.21 0.05 14.09
N LYS A 360 19.59 -0.10 12.82
CA LYS A 360 20.31 0.94 12.06
C LYS A 360 19.29 1.81 11.34
N ARG A 361 19.33 3.13 11.54
CA ARG A 361 18.38 4.09 10.95
C ARG A 361 18.63 4.37 9.46
N ASP A 362 19.89 4.40 9.04
CA ASP A 362 20.25 4.64 7.62
C ASP A 362 20.22 3.34 6.79
N ARG A 363 19.03 2.74 6.67
CA ARG A 363 18.83 1.60 5.77
C ARG A 363 18.35 2.08 4.41
N ASN A 364 18.99 1.59 3.35
CA ASN A 364 18.53 1.79 1.98
C ASN A 364 17.07 1.36 1.85
N ILE A 365 16.21 2.28 1.41
CA ILE A 365 14.75 2.09 1.39
C ILE A 365 14.37 0.97 0.42
N LEU A 366 15.04 0.89 -0.72
CA LEU A 366 14.90 -0.22 -1.67
C LEU A 366 15.25 -1.57 -1.04
N LYS A 367 16.31 -1.62 -0.21
CA LYS A 367 16.69 -2.83 0.51
C LYS A 367 15.65 -3.18 1.58
N LYS A 368 15.07 -2.20 2.28
CA LYS A 368 14.01 -2.43 3.28
C LYS A 368 12.72 -2.96 2.64
N MET A 369 12.29 -2.35 1.54
CA MET A 369 11.08 -2.72 0.81
C MET A 369 11.25 -4.08 0.10
N GLY A 370 12.40 -4.31 -0.52
CA GLY A 370 12.74 -5.56 -1.21
C GLY A 370 13.21 -6.70 -0.31
N THR A 371 13.24 -6.53 1.02
CA THR A 371 13.55 -7.63 1.96
C THR A 371 12.38 -8.01 2.86
N SER A 372 11.33 -7.19 2.95
CA SER A 372 10.12 -7.60 3.65
C SER A 372 9.29 -8.52 2.76
N TRP A 373 9.27 -9.80 3.10
CA TRP A 373 8.44 -10.79 2.42
C TRP A 373 6.96 -10.36 2.40
N GLN A 374 6.48 -9.65 3.43
CA GLN A 374 5.09 -9.18 3.53
C GLN A 374 4.77 -8.15 2.44
N SER A 375 5.69 -7.21 2.22
CA SER A 375 5.58 -6.20 1.17
C SER A 375 5.68 -6.81 -0.23
N ILE A 376 6.63 -7.74 -0.43
CA ILE A 376 6.79 -8.45 -1.71
C ILE A 376 5.53 -9.25 -2.03
N THR A 377 5.03 -10.03 -1.08
CA THR A 377 3.83 -10.86 -1.26
C THR A 377 2.63 -9.98 -1.64
N LEU A 378 2.39 -8.86 -0.94
CA LEU A 378 1.29 -7.96 -1.29
C LEU A 378 1.50 -7.31 -2.66
N PHE A 379 2.73 -6.89 -2.98
CA PHE A 379 3.07 -6.33 -4.27
C PHE A 379 2.80 -7.31 -5.42
N CYS A 380 3.01 -8.61 -5.22
CA CYS A 380 2.63 -9.64 -6.18
C CYS A 380 1.11 -9.87 -6.25
N PHE A 381 0.40 -9.83 -5.11
CA PHE A 381 -1.05 -10.02 -5.07
C PHE A 381 -1.81 -8.93 -5.84
N LYS A 382 -1.35 -7.68 -5.80
CA LYS A 382 -2.02 -6.55 -6.48
C LYS A 382 -2.24 -6.81 -7.99
N PRO A 383 -1.19 -6.95 -8.82
CA PRO A 383 -1.36 -7.16 -10.25
C PRO A 383 -2.00 -8.52 -10.54
N LEU A 384 -1.71 -9.56 -9.75
CA LEU A 384 -2.29 -10.89 -9.93
C LEU A 384 -3.82 -10.88 -9.77
N ILE A 385 -4.33 -10.28 -8.69
CA ILE A 385 -5.78 -10.24 -8.42
C ILE A 385 -6.49 -9.34 -9.44
N HIS A 386 -5.91 -8.19 -9.82
CA HIS A 386 -6.49 -7.36 -10.89
C HIS A 386 -6.49 -8.06 -12.25
N TRP A 387 -5.46 -8.85 -12.55
CA TRP A 387 -5.42 -9.67 -13.76
C TRP A 387 -6.44 -10.82 -13.73
N LEU A 388 -6.56 -11.55 -12.62
CA LEU A 388 -7.61 -12.57 -12.42
C LEU A 388 -9.02 -11.97 -12.58
N TYR A 389 -9.21 -10.74 -12.12
CA TYR A 389 -10.45 -10.02 -12.34
C TYR A 389 -10.71 -9.75 -13.83
N GLY A 390 -9.69 -9.28 -14.57
CA GLY A 390 -9.79 -9.15 -16.03
C GLY A 390 -10.13 -10.47 -16.73
N LEU A 391 -9.56 -11.60 -16.29
CA LEU A 391 -9.92 -12.92 -16.81
C LEU A 391 -11.37 -13.31 -16.51
N SER A 392 -11.89 -12.92 -15.34
CA SER A 392 -13.27 -13.22 -14.94
C SER A 392 -14.32 -12.44 -15.72
N MET A 393 -13.90 -11.33 -16.33
CA MET A 393 -14.73 -10.33 -16.98
C MET A 393 -14.18 -10.03 -18.37
N THR A 394 -14.54 -10.85 -19.35
CA THR A 394 -14.11 -10.65 -20.74
C THR A 394 -15.18 -9.92 -21.53
N VAL A 395 -14.80 -8.88 -22.27
CA VAL A 395 -15.71 -8.20 -23.19
C VAL A 395 -15.39 -8.64 -24.61
N TYR A 396 -16.39 -9.21 -25.26
CA TYR A 396 -16.34 -9.54 -26.68
C TYR A 396 -16.93 -8.39 -27.48
N PHE A 397 -16.30 -8.10 -28.61
CA PHE A 397 -16.69 -6.97 -29.44
C PHE A 397 -18.11 -7.11 -30.00
N ASP A 398 -18.40 -8.28 -30.56
CA ASP A 398 -19.65 -8.64 -31.25
C ASP A 398 -20.74 -9.18 -30.30
N SER A 399 -20.31 -9.83 -29.22
CA SER A 399 -21.17 -10.64 -28.37
C SER A 399 -21.41 -10.00 -27.00
N GLY A 400 -20.71 -8.93 -26.66
CA GLY A 400 -20.86 -8.20 -25.41
C GLY A 400 -20.22 -8.86 -24.18
N PHE A 401 -20.86 -8.67 -23.04
CA PHE A 401 -20.25 -8.88 -21.73
C PHE A 401 -20.24 -10.35 -21.32
N ASN A 402 -19.07 -10.97 -21.13
CA ASN A 402 -18.97 -12.38 -20.75
C ASN A 402 -18.37 -12.54 -19.35
N MET A 403 -19.19 -13.09 -18.44
CA MET A 403 -18.78 -13.51 -17.10
C MET A 403 -18.36 -14.96 -17.13
N MET A 404 -17.17 -15.26 -16.62
CA MET A 404 -16.64 -16.63 -16.62
C MET A 404 -16.57 -17.17 -15.18
N PRO A 405 -17.49 -18.06 -14.76
CA PRO A 405 -17.61 -18.52 -13.37
C PRO A 405 -16.37 -19.25 -12.84
N VAL A 406 -15.65 -19.97 -13.72
CA VAL A 406 -14.40 -20.65 -13.36
C VAL A 406 -13.33 -19.63 -12.95
N GLN A 407 -13.17 -18.56 -13.73
CA GLN A 407 -12.22 -17.48 -13.45
C GLN A 407 -12.66 -16.65 -12.24
N ILE A 408 -13.97 -16.42 -12.05
CA ILE A 408 -14.50 -15.84 -10.80
C ILE A 408 -14.13 -16.72 -9.59
N SER A 409 -14.13 -18.04 -9.74
CA SER A 409 -13.70 -18.97 -8.69
C SER A 409 -12.21 -18.82 -8.38
N TYR A 410 -11.35 -18.70 -9.39
CA TYR A 410 -9.92 -18.42 -9.18
C TYR A 410 -9.67 -17.05 -8.53
N LEU A 411 -10.41 -16.01 -8.94
CA LEU A 411 -10.40 -14.71 -8.29
C LEU A 411 -10.80 -14.82 -6.82
N THR A 412 -11.83 -15.62 -6.52
CA THR A 412 -12.31 -15.87 -5.15
C THR A 412 -11.25 -16.58 -4.31
N VAL A 413 -10.56 -17.58 -4.88
CA VAL A 413 -9.41 -18.23 -4.22
C VAL A 413 -8.29 -17.21 -3.97
N GLY A 414 -8.00 -16.33 -4.93
CA GLY A 414 -7.03 -15.24 -4.75
C GLY A 414 -7.42 -14.29 -3.60
N ALA A 415 -8.68 -13.88 -3.55
CA ALA A 415 -9.22 -13.03 -2.47
C ALA A 415 -9.18 -13.75 -1.10
N LEU A 416 -9.49 -15.05 -1.06
CA LEU A 416 -9.38 -15.87 0.14
C LEU A 416 -7.93 -15.98 0.62
N CYS A 417 -6.99 -16.24 -0.28
CA CYS A 417 -5.56 -16.26 0.02
C CYS A 417 -5.08 -14.91 0.58
N LEU A 418 -5.53 -13.79 0.00
CA LEU A 418 -5.24 -12.46 0.52
C LEU A 418 -5.82 -12.24 1.93
N ALA A 419 -7.07 -12.66 2.17
CA ALA A 419 -7.71 -12.56 3.48
C ALA A 419 -7.01 -13.42 4.54
N LEU A 420 -6.62 -14.65 4.20
CA LEU A 420 -5.84 -15.54 5.06
C LEU A 420 -4.46 -14.97 5.36
N PHE A 421 -3.76 -14.44 4.36
CA PHE A 421 -2.48 -13.76 4.51
C PHE A 421 -2.58 -12.56 5.47
N ALA A 422 -3.56 -11.68 5.26
CA ALA A 422 -3.80 -10.54 6.14
C ALA A 422 -4.15 -10.99 7.57
N THR A 423 -5.01 -12.01 7.72
CA THR A 423 -5.36 -12.62 9.01
C THR A 423 -4.10 -13.12 9.73
N ALA A 424 -3.26 -13.89 9.05
CA ALA A 424 -2.04 -14.45 9.60
C ALA A 424 -1.07 -13.35 10.09
N ILE A 425 -0.95 -12.24 9.37
CA ILE A 425 -0.10 -11.11 9.76
C ILE A 425 -0.67 -10.41 11.01
N ILE A 426 -1.95 -10.08 11.03
CA ILE A 426 -2.57 -9.31 12.11
C ILE A 426 -2.61 -10.07 13.43
N PHE A 427 -2.88 -11.38 13.38
CA PHE A 427 -2.99 -12.22 14.57
C PHE A 427 -1.65 -12.70 15.10
N LYS A 428 -0.55 -12.53 14.36
CA LYS A 428 0.79 -12.92 14.80
C LYS A 428 1.22 -12.08 16.01
N PRO A 429 1.31 -12.65 17.23
CA PRO A 429 1.72 -11.89 18.40
C PRO A 429 3.23 -11.59 18.31
N PRO A 430 3.66 -10.34 18.53
CA PRO A 430 5.07 -10.02 18.61
C PRO A 430 5.73 -10.77 19.78
N LYS A 431 6.87 -11.41 19.50
CA LYS A 431 7.64 -12.16 20.50
C LYS A 431 8.58 -11.21 21.26
N GLY A 432 8.76 -11.49 22.55
CA GLY A 432 9.76 -10.85 23.39
C GLY A 432 9.24 -9.70 24.26
N PRO A 433 10.08 -9.25 25.22
CA PRO A 433 9.71 -8.30 26.26
C PRO A 433 9.49 -6.87 25.78
N GLN A 434 10.02 -6.51 24.60
CA GLN A 434 9.85 -5.18 24.03
C GLN A 434 8.35 -4.86 23.84
N PRO A 435 7.85 -3.70 24.28
CA PRO A 435 6.44 -3.35 24.12
C PRO A 435 6.06 -3.19 22.65
N ALA A 436 4.86 -3.64 22.27
CA ALA A 436 4.36 -3.49 20.90
C ALA A 436 3.86 -2.06 20.65
N THR A 437 4.17 -1.53 19.46
CA THR A 437 3.85 -0.16 19.05
C THR A 437 2.99 -0.13 17.79
N PHE A 438 3.18 -1.08 16.86
CA PHE A 438 2.45 -1.14 15.60
C PHE A 438 2.43 0.19 14.81
N GLY A 439 3.49 0.99 14.96
CA GLY A 439 3.61 2.31 14.33
C GLY A 439 2.92 3.46 15.08
N HIS A 440 2.43 3.26 16.31
CA HIS A 440 1.87 4.34 17.13
C HIS A 440 2.96 5.32 17.57
N LEU A 441 2.86 6.57 17.10
CA LEU A 441 3.93 7.56 17.24
C LEU A 441 4.16 7.94 18.70
N GLN A 442 3.10 8.17 19.47
CA GLN A 442 3.22 8.55 20.88
C GLN A 442 3.78 7.40 21.74
N THR A 443 3.41 6.15 21.46
CA THR A 443 3.99 5.01 22.19
C THR A 443 5.47 4.88 21.87
N LEU A 444 5.87 5.03 20.60
CA LEU A 444 7.29 5.04 20.24
C LEU A 444 8.06 6.17 20.94
N ALA A 445 7.52 7.40 20.95
CA ALA A 445 8.11 8.54 21.66
C ALA A 445 8.28 8.29 23.17
N ASN A 446 7.36 7.54 23.78
CA ASN A 446 7.44 7.19 25.20
C ASN A 446 8.51 6.13 25.50
N LEU A 447 8.71 5.18 24.57
CA LEU A 447 9.64 4.06 24.71
C LEU A 447 11.09 4.43 24.36
N ILE A 448 11.30 5.44 23.52
CA ILE A 448 12.62 5.92 23.11
C ILE A 448 13.02 7.04 24.07
N ASP A 449 14.01 6.78 24.91
CA ASP A 449 14.57 7.72 25.89
C ASP A 449 15.85 8.37 25.37
N GLU A 450 16.78 7.59 24.81
CA GLU A 450 17.97 8.08 24.11
C GLU A 450 17.83 7.87 22.60
N TRP A 451 18.13 8.92 21.86
CA TRP A 451 18.16 8.89 20.40
C TRP A 451 19.60 8.68 19.90
N PRO A 452 19.81 7.80 18.92
CA PRO A 452 21.14 7.54 18.41
C PRO A 452 21.60 8.71 17.52
N THR A 453 22.90 8.95 17.49
CA THR A 453 23.53 9.89 16.55
C THR A 453 23.45 9.37 15.11
N LYS A 454 23.75 10.23 14.13
CA LYS A 454 23.74 9.87 12.69
C LYS A 454 24.62 8.65 12.44
N GLY A 455 24.11 7.65 11.71
CA GLY A 455 24.79 6.37 11.48
C GLY A 455 24.84 5.40 12.67
N GLY A 456 24.40 5.84 13.85
CA GLY A 456 24.34 5.04 15.07
C GLY A 456 23.31 3.92 15.02
N ARG A 457 23.43 2.98 15.98
CA ARG A 457 22.49 1.88 16.17
C ARG A 457 21.66 2.15 17.41
N LEU A 458 20.39 1.77 17.36
CA LEU A 458 19.50 1.81 18.51
C LEU A 458 19.34 0.40 19.07
N TYR A 459 19.67 0.24 20.35
CA TYR A 459 19.40 -0.97 21.11
C TYR A 459 18.32 -0.70 22.14
N TRP A 460 17.48 -1.68 22.42
CA TRP A 460 16.48 -1.61 23.49
C TRP A 460 16.74 -2.70 24.53
N GLY A 461 16.72 -2.35 25.82
CA GLY A 461 17.04 -3.30 26.88
C GLY A 461 16.95 -2.72 28.29
N HIS A 462 17.53 -3.45 29.24
CA HIS A 462 17.51 -3.12 30.67
C HIS A 462 18.56 -2.04 31.01
N LYS A 463 18.19 -1.08 31.86
CA LYS A 463 18.99 0.09 32.26
C LYS A 463 18.99 0.38 33.78
N SER A 464 18.58 -0.53 34.66
CA SER A 464 18.45 -0.13 36.08
C SER A 464 19.80 0.13 36.74
N GLU A 465 19.80 1.09 37.66
CA GLU A 465 20.87 1.28 38.65
C GLU A 465 20.79 0.17 39.71
N GLU A 466 21.93 -0.23 40.25
CA GLU A 466 22.02 -1.25 41.30
C GLU A 466 21.26 -0.76 42.57
N GLY A 467 20.36 -1.60 43.11
CA GLY A 467 19.65 -1.33 44.37
C GLY A 467 18.23 -0.76 44.27
N SER A 468 17.72 -0.42 43.08
CA SER A 468 16.32 0.01 42.92
C SER A 468 15.35 -1.17 42.88
N SER A 469 14.23 -1.09 43.60
CA SER A 469 13.13 -2.06 43.54
C SER A 469 12.34 -2.00 42.22
N VAL A 470 12.49 -0.92 41.45
CA VAL A 470 11.86 -0.72 40.15
C VAL A 470 12.93 -0.42 39.10
N ALA A 471 12.99 -1.27 38.08
CA ALA A 471 13.95 -1.16 36.99
C ALA A 471 13.52 -0.13 35.93
N HIS A 472 14.47 0.29 35.10
CA HIS A 472 14.21 1.05 33.89
C HIS A 472 14.54 0.22 32.64
N ALA A 473 13.71 0.34 31.61
CA ALA A 473 13.98 -0.19 30.28
C ALA A 473 13.93 0.96 29.28
N GLY A 474 14.86 0.98 28.35
CA GLY A 474 14.98 2.10 27.43
C GLY A 474 15.81 1.74 26.22
N THR A 475 16.07 2.74 25.40
CA THR A 475 16.91 2.68 24.22
C THR A 475 18.29 3.27 24.47
N SER A 476 19.34 2.72 23.88
CA SER A 476 20.67 3.34 23.93
C SER A 476 21.42 3.14 22.62
N SER A 477 22.47 3.93 22.43
CA SER A 477 23.42 3.75 21.32
C SER A 477 24.32 2.53 21.55
N GLU A 478 24.49 2.13 22.81
CA GLU A 478 25.25 0.96 23.22
C GLU A 478 24.36 -0.25 23.46
N LYS A 479 24.98 -1.43 23.44
CA LYS A 479 24.25 -2.68 23.60
C LYS A 479 23.84 -2.86 25.07
N LEU A 480 22.54 -2.84 25.30
CA LEU A 480 21.95 -2.99 26.63
C LEU A 480 21.83 -4.46 27.07
N GLY A 481 21.74 -4.65 28.39
CA GLY A 481 21.48 -5.93 29.03
C GLY A 481 20.09 -6.48 28.70
N LYS A 482 19.90 -7.80 28.91
CA LYS A 482 18.60 -8.45 28.72
C LYS A 482 17.61 -7.97 29.80
N ILE A 483 16.35 -7.87 29.41
CA ILE A 483 15.25 -7.60 30.34
C ILE A 483 15.15 -8.71 31.39
N ASN A 484 15.23 -8.33 32.65
CA ASN A 484 14.94 -9.19 33.79
C ASN A 484 13.41 -9.33 33.96
N PHE A 485 12.89 -10.56 33.93
CA PHE A 485 11.46 -10.86 34.07
C PHE A 485 10.94 -10.83 35.51
N GLY A 486 11.82 -10.87 36.51
CA GLY A 486 11.46 -10.78 37.93
C GLY A 486 11.28 -9.35 38.45
N MET A 487 11.53 -8.33 37.63
CA MET A 487 11.51 -6.92 38.03
C MET A 487 10.30 -6.20 37.44
N LEU A 488 9.77 -5.22 38.17
CA LEU A 488 8.83 -4.23 37.64
C LEU A 488 9.60 -3.11 36.97
N TYR A 489 9.04 -2.56 35.88
CA TYR A 489 9.68 -1.49 35.12
C TYR A 489 8.85 -0.21 35.15
N ALA A 490 9.50 0.90 35.46
CA ALA A 490 8.94 2.24 35.35
C ALA A 490 9.90 3.17 34.58
N GLY A 491 9.35 4.17 33.89
CA GLY A 491 10.17 5.18 33.23
C GLY A 491 10.90 6.05 34.27
N VAL A 492 12.09 6.56 33.91
CA VAL A 492 12.77 7.60 34.69
C VAL A 492 11.80 8.77 34.90
N LYS A 493 11.56 9.16 36.15
CA LYS A 493 10.86 10.42 36.45
C LYS A 493 11.76 11.53 35.95
N SER A 494 11.25 12.43 35.10
CA SER A 494 11.99 13.64 34.76
C SER A 494 12.28 14.38 36.06
N SER A 495 13.55 14.42 36.45
CA SER A 495 14.06 15.32 37.49
C SER A 495 13.93 16.75 37.05
#